data_AF-A0A839CUK8-F1
#
_entry.id   AF-A0A839CUK8-F1
#
_cell.length_a   1.000
_cell.length_b   1.000
_cell.length_c   1.000
_cell.angle_alpha   90.00
_cell.angle_beta   90.00
_cell.angle_gamma   90.00
#
_symmetry.space_group_name_H-M   'P 1'
#
loop_
_entity.id
_entity.type
_entity.pdbx_description
1 polymer ?
#
loop_
_entity_poly.entity_id
_entity_poly.type
_entity_poly.pdbx_seq_one_letter_code
_entity_poly.pdbx_strand_id
1 'polypeptide(L)'
;MRKYACELNSRVLDDETYTKIKDAIIGQKEQIGSIRMLNYLSSLDPSKEDFETKSIELLRLLIEHNRKVQYRDSNEQPVGALFEMMVKRTTILKDNPNAVRGCIKLAEEKGFICLSTFMRKIPNPELYKINSALTMIFKIADYCRTDNNWDNFFSTLKSSHEIFKDYINEPFKGRVLLEHVCISGRSDIINGLLDLGAKCNIASPDNGRYPLHSIIESTDKNYNEESIAVIKVIYNEYPAAIQVADYSGSTPLLYAYGDFLKTEYFKKLTLNAEEKSLRSINKPSS
;
A
#
# COMPACT_ATOMS: atom_id res chain seq x y z
N MET A 1 -2.35 -14.37 29.71
CA MET A 1 -2.90 -13.13 30.31
C MET A 1 -1.73 -12.21 30.68
N ARG A 2 -1.38 -11.25 29.82
CA ARG A 2 -0.52 -10.12 30.23
C ARG A 2 -1.45 -8.93 30.39
N LYS A 3 -1.58 -8.44 31.63
CA LYS A 3 -2.19 -7.13 31.93
C LYS A 3 -1.35 -6.09 31.21
N TYR A 4 -1.94 -5.42 30.23
CA TYR A 4 -1.31 -4.29 29.55
C TYR A 4 -1.17 -3.16 30.57
N ALA A 5 0.06 -2.83 30.92
CA ALA A 5 0.37 -1.62 31.65
C ALA A 5 -0.07 -0.44 30.78
N CYS A 6 -1.02 0.34 31.29
CA CYS A 6 -1.43 1.61 30.73
C CYS A 6 -0.17 2.51 30.67
N GLU A 7 0.23 2.94 29.47
CA GLU A 7 1.34 3.88 29.33
C GLU A 7 1.04 5.16 30.11
N LEU A 8 2.02 5.61 30.91
CA LEU A 8 1.87 6.58 32.00
C LEU A 8 1.33 7.99 31.62
N ASN A 9 0.98 8.25 30.36
CA ASN A 9 0.54 9.57 29.87
C ASN A 9 -0.64 9.50 28.88
N SER A 10 -1.56 8.53 29.04
CA SER A 10 -2.76 8.47 28.20
C SER A 10 -3.73 9.61 28.53
N ARG A 11 -4.08 10.43 27.54
CA ARG A 11 -5.01 11.56 27.65
C ARG A 11 -6.45 11.07 27.58
N VAL A 12 -7.30 11.55 28.48
CA VAL A 12 -8.74 11.28 28.42
C VAL A 12 -9.38 12.25 27.43
N LEU A 13 -10.28 11.77 26.57
CA LEU A 13 -11.07 12.62 25.68
C LEU A 13 -12.27 13.23 26.43
N ASP A 14 -12.00 13.98 27.50
CA ASP A 14 -13.01 14.77 28.22
C ASP A 14 -13.44 16.02 27.43
N ASP A 15 -14.39 16.80 27.94
CA ASP A 15 -14.92 17.98 27.25
C ASP A 15 -13.86 19.05 26.99
N GLU A 16 -12.94 19.24 27.92
CA GLU A 16 -11.85 20.19 27.78
C GLU A 16 -10.88 19.77 26.67
N THR A 17 -10.47 18.50 26.68
CA THR A 17 -9.57 17.91 25.70
C THR A 17 -10.21 17.90 24.31
N TYR A 18 -11.48 17.51 24.23
CA TYR A 18 -12.25 17.55 22.99
C TYR A 18 -12.34 18.97 22.42
N THR A 19 -12.64 19.97 23.26
CA THR A 19 -12.73 21.37 22.82
C THR A 19 -11.39 21.87 22.28
N LYS A 20 -10.28 21.56 22.97
CA LYS A 20 -8.93 21.89 22.49
C LYS A 20 -8.61 21.29 21.13
N ILE A 21 -8.95 20.01 20.92
CA ILE A 21 -8.72 19.34 19.64
C ILE A 21 -9.62 19.95 18.56
N LYS A 22 -10.90 20.15 18.85
CA LYS A 22 -11.87 20.75 17.93
C LYS A 22 -11.43 22.14 17.46
N ASP A 23 -11.06 23.01 18.39
CA ASP A 23 -10.60 24.38 18.09
C ASP A 23 -9.31 24.36 17.27
N ALA A 24 -8.42 23.40 17.53
CA ALA A 24 -7.22 23.23 16.75
C ALA A 24 -7.51 22.72 15.34
N ILE A 25 -8.44 21.78 15.14
CA ILE A 25 -8.84 21.30 13.81
C ILE A 25 -9.50 22.44 13.00
N ILE A 26 -10.48 23.12 13.59
CA ILE A 26 -11.22 24.21 12.94
C ILE A 26 -10.28 25.38 12.64
N GLY A 27 -9.42 25.74 13.58
CA GLY A 27 -8.37 26.74 13.41
C GLY A 27 -7.19 26.28 12.56
N GLN A 28 -7.21 25.04 12.07
CA GLN A 28 -6.17 24.41 11.26
C GLN A 28 -4.76 24.56 11.87
N LYS A 29 -4.65 24.33 13.17
CA LYS A 29 -3.41 24.38 13.95
C LYS A 29 -2.68 23.04 13.86
N GLU A 30 -1.37 23.08 13.69
CA GLU A 30 -0.54 21.87 13.70
C GLU A 30 -0.26 21.34 15.12
N GLN A 31 -0.51 22.15 16.14
CA GLN A 31 -0.16 21.87 17.54
C GLN A 31 -1.27 22.30 18.50
N ILE A 32 -1.39 21.58 19.61
CA ILE A 32 -2.19 21.95 20.79
C ILE A 32 -1.22 22.26 21.92
N GLY A 33 -1.11 23.54 22.28
CA GLY A 33 -0.03 24.00 23.15
C GLY A 33 1.33 23.76 22.48
N SER A 34 2.19 22.98 23.13
CA SER A 34 3.52 22.59 22.62
C SER A 34 3.56 21.21 21.94
N ILE A 35 2.41 20.54 21.79
CA ILE A 35 2.33 19.15 21.32
C ILE A 35 1.75 19.11 19.91
N ARG A 36 2.44 18.44 18.98
CA ARG A 36 1.94 18.21 17.61
C ARG A 36 0.61 17.45 17.64
N MET A 37 -0.33 17.82 16.76
CA MET A 37 -1.66 17.22 16.66
C MET A 37 -1.61 15.68 16.59
N LEU A 38 -0.70 15.13 15.77
CA LEU A 38 -0.47 13.69 15.65
C LEU A 38 -0.16 13.03 17.01
N ASN A 39 0.81 13.58 17.73
CA ASN A 39 1.24 13.05 19.03
C ASN A 39 0.13 13.20 20.07
N TYR A 40 -0.64 14.28 19.98
CA TYR A 40 -1.76 14.53 20.88
C TYR A 40 -2.85 13.47 20.69
N LEU A 41 -3.30 13.23 19.45
CA LEU A 41 -4.33 12.24 19.14
C LEU A 41 -3.87 10.80 19.45
N SER A 42 -2.60 10.48 19.17
CA SER A 42 -2.02 9.16 19.46
C SER A 42 -1.93 8.86 20.95
N SER A 43 -1.97 9.89 21.81
CA SER A 43 -1.95 9.74 23.27
C SER A 43 -3.33 9.55 23.89
N LEU A 44 -4.42 9.62 23.10
CA LEU A 44 -5.76 9.48 23.65
C LEU A 44 -6.03 8.04 24.15
N ASP A 45 -6.70 7.93 25.29
CA ASP A 45 -7.16 6.66 25.84
C ASP A 45 -8.51 6.28 25.23
N PRO A 46 -8.57 5.26 24.35
CA PRO A 46 -9.80 4.85 23.72
C PRO A 46 -10.76 4.15 24.68
N SER A 47 -10.33 3.75 25.89
CA SER A 47 -11.16 2.97 26.83
C SER A 47 -12.22 3.77 27.60
N LYS A 48 -12.24 5.10 27.45
CA LYS A 48 -13.09 6.01 28.24
C LYS A 48 -14.48 6.23 27.63
N GLU A 49 -15.50 6.41 28.48
CA GLU A 49 -16.92 6.37 28.11
C GLU A 49 -17.29 7.34 26.97
N ASP A 50 -16.75 8.56 26.99
CA ASP A 50 -17.04 9.59 25.98
C ASP A 50 -16.28 9.45 24.66
N PHE A 51 -15.28 8.56 24.61
CA PHE A 51 -14.40 8.47 23.45
C PHE A 51 -15.17 8.11 22.18
N GLU A 52 -16.20 7.28 22.29
CA GLU A 52 -17.00 6.79 21.17
C GLU A 52 -17.65 7.92 20.35
N THR A 53 -18.48 8.74 20.99
CA THR A 53 -19.21 9.82 20.31
C THR A 53 -18.27 10.93 19.85
N LYS A 54 -17.31 11.32 20.71
CA LYS A 54 -16.39 12.44 20.44
C LYS A 54 -15.38 12.11 19.34
N SER A 55 -14.87 10.88 19.28
CA SER A 55 -13.91 10.47 18.25
C SER A 55 -14.51 10.45 16.85
N ILE A 56 -15.78 10.05 16.71
CA ILE A 56 -16.50 10.09 15.43
C ILE A 56 -16.63 11.54 14.92
N GLU A 57 -17.01 12.47 15.80
CA GLU A 57 -17.13 13.87 15.41
C GLU A 57 -15.77 14.48 15.06
N LEU A 58 -14.73 14.21 15.85
CA LEU A 58 -13.37 14.66 15.57
C LEU A 58 -12.87 14.09 14.23
N LEU A 59 -13.17 12.83 13.92
CA LEU A 59 -12.84 12.22 12.64
C LEU A 59 -13.54 12.94 11.48
N ARG A 60 -14.83 13.26 11.65
CA ARG A 60 -15.58 14.05 10.67
C ARG A 60 -14.94 15.41 10.46
N LEU A 61 -14.61 16.13 11.53
CA LEU A 61 -13.99 17.45 11.49
C LEU A 61 -12.62 17.43 10.80
N LEU A 62 -11.80 16.42 11.08
CA LEU A 62 -10.50 16.24 10.43
C LEU A 62 -10.62 16.05 8.91
N ILE A 63 -11.62 15.29 8.47
CA ILE A 63 -11.92 15.10 7.04
C ILE A 63 -12.48 16.39 6.43
N GLU A 64 -13.41 17.04 7.12
CA GLU A 64 -14.09 18.27 6.69
C GLU A 64 -13.11 19.42 6.45
N HIS A 65 -12.21 19.63 7.41
CA HIS A 65 -11.19 20.68 7.41
C HIS A 65 -9.84 20.22 6.84
N ASN A 66 -9.81 19.13 6.08
CA ASN A 66 -8.59 18.72 5.42
C ASN A 66 -8.08 19.79 4.45
N ARG A 67 -6.84 20.20 4.66
CA ARG A 67 -6.11 21.05 3.74
C ARG A 67 -5.80 20.26 2.46
N LYS A 68 -6.36 20.68 1.33
CA LYS A 68 -5.83 20.31 0.00
C LYS A 68 -4.56 21.12 -0.24
N VAL A 69 -3.50 20.81 0.49
CA VAL A 69 -2.19 21.42 0.25
C VAL A 69 -1.31 20.32 -0.31
N GLN A 70 -0.72 20.60 -1.47
CA GLN A 70 0.27 19.75 -2.12
C GLN A 70 1.30 19.24 -1.08
N TYR A 71 1.17 17.96 -0.75
CA TYR A 71 2.21 17.07 -0.22
C TYR A 71 2.86 17.32 1.16
N ARG A 72 2.52 18.36 1.95
CA ARG A 72 3.13 18.54 3.29
C ARG A 72 2.21 18.78 4.48
N ASP A 73 1.00 19.30 4.26
CA ASP A 73 0.12 19.76 5.36
C ASP A 73 -1.27 19.09 5.35
N SER A 74 -1.37 17.82 4.93
CA SER A 74 -2.65 17.09 4.97
C SER A 74 -2.99 16.66 6.41
N ASN A 75 -4.28 16.63 6.74
CA ASN A 75 -4.76 16.04 7.99
C ASN A 75 -4.61 14.50 8.01
N GLU A 76 -3.91 13.89 7.04
CA GLU A 76 -3.79 12.45 6.88
C GLU A 76 -3.18 11.77 8.12
N GLN A 77 -2.10 12.32 8.67
CA GLN A 77 -1.47 11.80 9.88
C GLN A 77 -2.40 11.88 11.11
N PRO A 78 -3.03 13.02 11.42
CA PRO A 78 -4.08 13.11 12.45
C PRO A 78 -5.27 12.17 12.23
N VAL A 79 -5.77 12.06 10.99
CA VAL A 79 -6.87 11.16 10.62
C VAL A 79 -6.49 9.71 10.88
N GLY A 80 -5.31 9.28 10.44
CA GLY A 80 -4.79 7.93 10.67
C GLY A 80 -4.70 7.60 12.15
N ALA A 81 -4.08 8.47 12.95
CA ALA A 81 -3.90 8.25 14.39
C ALA A 81 -5.24 8.16 15.16
N LEU A 82 -6.16 9.08 14.91
CA LEU A 82 -7.48 9.03 15.57
C LEU A 82 -8.23 7.76 15.16
N PHE A 83 -8.15 7.39 13.89
CA PHE A 83 -8.85 6.24 13.38
C PHE A 83 -8.28 4.92 13.91
N GLU A 84 -6.96 4.80 14.03
CA GLU A 84 -6.33 3.67 14.74
C GLU A 84 -6.85 3.54 16.17
N MET A 85 -7.03 4.65 16.90
CA MET A 85 -7.58 4.59 18.26
C MET A 85 -9.04 4.09 18.26
N MET A 86 -9.85 4.54 17.30
CA MET A 86 -11.23 4.05 17.14
C MET A 86 -11.28 2.56 16.80
N VAL A 87 -10.34 2.08 16.00
CA VAL A 87 -10.23 0.66 15.62
C VAL A 87 -9.80 -0.22 16.80
N LYS A 88 -8.87 0.27 17.65
CA LYS A 88 -8.47 -0.42 18.88
C LYS A 88 -9.66 -0.72 19.80
N ARG A 89 -10.71 0.11 19.74
CA ARG A 89 -12.00 -0.14 20.40
C ARG A 89 -13.05 -0.54 19.37
N THR A 90 -12.93 -1.80 18.91
CA THR A 90 -13.67 -2.44 17.81
C THR A 90 -15.19 -2.26 17.82
N THR A 91 -15.80 -1.87 18.94
CA THR A 91 -17.24 -1.65 19.09
C THR A 91 -17.69 -0.29 18.54
N ILE A 92 -16.89 0.77 18.66
CA ILE A 92 -17.26 2.16 18.29
C ILE A 92 -17.79 2.25 16.86
N LEU A 93 -17.01 1.70 15.92
CA LEU A 93 -17.33 1.83 14.51
C LEU A 93 -18.42 0.83 14.07
N LYS A 94 -18.58 -0.28 14.81
CA LYS A 94 -19.62 -1.28 14.59
C LYS A 94 -20.99 -0.76 15.06
N ASP A 95 -21.01 -0.06 16.18
CA ASP A 95 -22.22 0.38 16.87
C ASP A 95 -22.78 1.69 16.28
N ASN A 96 -22.00 2.38 15.41
CA ASN A 96 -22.37 3.64 14.78
C ASN A 96 -22.33 3.61 13.23
N PRO A 97 -23.05 2.68 12.56
CA PRO A 97 -22.93 2.45 11.11
C PRO A 97 -23.33 3.65 10.25
N ASN A 98 -24.30 4.45 10.71
CA ASN A 98 -24.75 5.65 9.99
C ASN A 98 -23.70 6.76 10.02
N ALA A 99 -23.01 6.94 11.16
CA ALA A 99 -21.97 7.94 11.29
C ALA A 99 -20.73 7.58 10.46
N VAL A 100 -20.38 6.28 10.43
CA VAL A 100 -19.33 5.75 9.55
C VAL A 100 -19.69 5.97 8.08
N ARG A 101 -20.95 5.71 7.67
CA ARG A 101 -21.41 6.00 6.29
C ARG A 101 -21.30 7.49 5.95
N GLY A 102 -21.61 8.38 6.88
CA GLY A 102 -21.43 9.82 6.72
C GLY A 102 -19.96 10.20 6.50
N CYS A 103 -19.05 9.65 7.30
CA CYS A 103 -17.61 9.88 7.16
C CYS A 103 -17.06 9.30 5.85
N ILE A 104 -17.54 8.14 5.40
CA ILE A 104 -17.18 7.55 4.09
C ILE A 104 -17.53 8.52 2.97
N LYS A 105 -18.78 9.00 2.93
CA LYS A 105 -19.25 9.91 1.86
C LYS A 105 -18.43 11.20 1.84
N LEU A 106 -18.21 11.78 3.02
CA LEU A 106 -17.42 13.00 3.17
C LEU A 106 -15.96 12.80 2.75
N ALA A 107 -15.35 11.67 3.11
CA ALA A 107 -14.00 11.31 2.70
C ALA A 107 -13.89 11.20 1.18
N GLU A 108 -14.89 10.64 0.50
CA GLU A 108 -14.92 10.55 -0.96
C GLU A 108 -15.05 11.93 -1.62
N GLU A 109 -15.97 12.77 -1.13
CA GLU A 109 -16.14 14.15 -1.60
C GLU A 109 -14.85 14.98 -1.44
N LYS A 110 -14.07 14.70 -0.40
CA LYS A 110 -12.81 15.39 -0.10
C LYS A 110 -11.57 14.76 -0.75
N GLY A 111 -11.70 13.62 -1.42
CA GLY A 111 -10.60 12.92 -2.09
C GLY A 111 -9.76 11.99 -1.19
N PHE A 112 -10.21 11.68 0.02
CA PHE A 112 -9.61 10.69 0.91
C PHE A 112 -10.03 9.26 0.56
N ILE A 113 -9.65 8.82 -0.64
CA ILE A 113 -10.07 7.52 -1.18
C ILE A 113 -9.55 6.36 -0.31
N CYS A 114 -8.38 6.50 0.32
CA CYS A 114 -7.86 5.49 1.24
C CYS A 114 -8.76 5.32 2.47
N LEU A 115 -9.08 6.43 3.15
CA LEU A 115 -9.91 6.44 4.35
C LEU A 115 -11.32 5.92 4.10
N SER A 116 -11.97 6.35 3.00
CA SER A 116 -13.31 5.89 2.64
C SER A 116 -13.36 4.38 2.38
N THR A 117 -12.26 3.81 1.90
CA THR A 117 -12.14 2.39 1.63
C THR A 117 -11.86 1.58 2.88
N PHE A 118 -11.01 2.11 3.76
CA PHE A 118 -10.74 1.55 5.08
C PHE A 118 -12.05 1.45 5.87
N MET A 119 -12.82 2.53 5.95
CA MET A 119 -14.11 2.56 6.69
C MET A 119 -15.16 1.54 6.21
N ARG A 120 -15.15 1.13 4.94
CA ARG A 120 -16.10 0.11 4.42
C ARG A 120 -15.85 -1.31 4.94
N LYS A 121 -14.66 -1.59 5.48
CA LYS A 121 -14.20 -2.95 5.84
C LYS A 121 -14.32 -3.31 7.32
N ILE A 122 -14.81 -2.37 8.12
CA ILE A 122 -14.95 -2.44 9.59
C ILE A 122 -15.76 -3.65 10.13
N PRO A 123 -16.67 -4.32 9.40
CA PRO A 123 -17.40 -5.48 9.96
C PRO A 123 -16.56 -6.70 10.35
N ASN A 124 -15.26 -6.79 9.97
CA ASN A 124 -14.37 -7.90 10.34
C ASN A 124 -12.94 -7.39 10.63
N PRO A 125 -12.51 -7.27 11.90
CA PRO A 125 -11.27 -6.56 12.31
C PRO A 125 -9.95 -7.20 11.86
N GLU A 126 -9.90 -8.51 11.66
CA GLU A 126 -8.69 -9.20 11.18
C GLU A 126 -8.64 -9.21 9.65
N LEU A 127 -9.79 -9.36 8.98
CA LEU A 127 -9.88 -9.03 7.54
C LEU A 127 -9.55 -7.55 7.30
N TYR A 128 -9.87 -6.67 8.24
CA TYR A 128 -9.70 -5.24 8.10
C TYR A 128 -8.23 -4.83 7.96
N LYS A 129 -7.33 -5.34 8.80
CA LYS A 129 -5.90 -4.97 8.75
C LYS A 129 -5.28 -5.35 7.40
N ILE A 130 -5.45 -6.62 7.00
CA ILE A 130 -4.89 -7.19 5.77
C ILE A 130 -5.48 -6.49 4.54
N ASN A 131 -6.80 -6.44 4.48
CA ASN A 131 -7.53 -6.02 3.29
C ASN A 131 -7.47 -4.49 3.15
N SER A 132 -7.35 -3.74 4.25
CA SER A 132 -7.10 -2.30 4.22
C SER A 132 -5.68 -1.97 3.77
N ALA A 133 -4.65 -2.63 4.34
CA ALA A 133 -3.27 -2.42 3.96
C ALA A 133 -3.04 -2.71 2.46
N LEU A 134 -3.56 -3.85 1.98
CA LEU A 134 -3.53 -4.22 0.58
C LEU A 134 -4.34 -3.28 -0.32
N THR A 135 -5.50 -2.82 0.12
CA THR A 135 -6.26 -1.87 -0.71
C THR A 135 -5.60 -0.51 -0.78
N MET A 136 -5.01 -0.03 0.32
CA MET A 136 -4.28 1.22 0.37
C MET A 136 -3.11 1.19 -0.60
N ILE A 137 -2.24 0.19 -0.48
CA ILE A 137 -1.02 0.10 -1.29
C ILE A 137 -1.32 -0.06 -2.79
N PHE A 138 -2.31 -0.90 -3.16
CA PHE A 138 -2.71 -1.06 -4.56
C PHE A 138 -3.42 0.18 -5.12
N LYS A 139 -4.23 0.90 -4.32
CA LYS A 139 -4.85 2.15 -4.77
C LYS A 139 -3.86 3.27 -4.96
N ILE A 140 -2.87 3.39 -4.07
CA ILE A 140 -1.79 4.37 -4.24
C ILE A 140 -1.01 4.01 -5.50
N ALA A 141 -0.66 2.74 -5.71
CA ALA A 141 -0.01 2.31 -6.95
C ALA A 141 -0.85 2.63 -8.21
N ASP A 142 -2.16 2.36 -8.19
CA ASP A 142 -3.07 2.68 -9.30
C ASP A 142 -3.15 4.20 -9.58
N TYR A 143 -3.22 5.03 -8.54
CA TYR A 143 -3.29 6.49 -8.65
C TYR A 143 -1.95 7.09 -9.13
N CYS A 144 -0.84 6.61 -8.57
CA CYS A 144 0.50 7.01 -9.00
C CYS A 144 0.78 6.59 -10.45
N ARG A 145 0.21 5.47 -10.91
CA ARG A 145 0.26 5.04 -12.30
C ARG A 145 -0.50 5.99 -13.23
N THR A 146 -1.70 6.47 -12.87
CA THR A 146 -2.47 7.39 -13.73
C THR A 146 -1.83 8.76 -13.85
N ASP A 147 -1.18 9.23 -12.78
CA ASP A 147 -0.62 10.58 -12.70
C ASP A 147 0.91 10.61 -12.95
N ASN A 148 1.52 9.44 -13.26
CA ASN A 148 2.97 9.22 -13.32
C ASN A 148 3.74 9.72 -12.07
N ASN A 149 3.09 9.71 -10.92
CA ASN A 149 3.57 10.30 -9.67
C ASN A 149 3.99 9.24 -8.65
N TRP A 150 5.02 8.49 -9.01
CA TRP A 150 5.49 7.37 -8.18
C TRP A 150 6.34 7.78 -6.97
N ASP A 151 6.83 9.02 -6.92
CA ASP A 151 7.56 9.52 -5.75
C ASP A 151 6.64 9.56 -4.51
N ASN A 152 5.35 9.84 -4.72
CA ASN A 152 4.33 9.78 -3.67
C ASN A 152 4.03 8.34 -3.21
N PHE A 153 4.11 7.36 -4.11
CA PHE A 153 4.00 5.95 -3.74
C PHE A 153 5.14 5.57 -2.78
N PHE A 154 6.37 6.00 -3.10
CA PHE A 154 7.55 5.64 -2.33
C PHE A 154 7.63 6.32 -0.96
N SER A 155 7.28 7.61 -0.89
CA SER A 155 7.22 8.34 0.39
C SER A 155 6.22 7.70 1.35
N THR A 156 5.06 7.27 0.83
CA THR A 156 3.99 6.62 1.59
C THR A 156 4.38 5.20 2.01
N LEU A 157 5.02 4.46 1.10
CA LEU A 157 5.49 3.10 1.35
C LEU A 157 6.55 3.08 2.46
N LYS A 158 7.52 4.01 2.42
CA LYS A 158 8.56 4.14 3.46
C LYS A 158 8.00 4.56 4.81
N SER A 159 7.11 5.55 4.83
CA SER A 159 6.53 6.05 6.08
C SER A 159 5.65 5.02 6.80
N SER A 160 5.13 4.04 6.06
CA SER A 160 4.17 3.05 6.55
C SER A 160 4.68 1.60 6.45
N HIS A 161 6.00 1.41 6.27
CA HIS A 161 6.59 0.09 5.98
C HIS A 161 6.26 -0.99 7.03
N GLU A 162 6.22 -0.64 8.32
CA GLU A 162 5.87 -1.56 9.40
C GLU A 162 4.45 -2.16 9.26
N ILE A 163 3.55 -1.42 8.61
CA ILE A 163 2.18 -1.87 8.35
C ILE A 163 2.15 -2.83 7.15
N PHE A 164 3.01 -2.62 6.15
CA PHE A 164 2.95 -3.32 4.87
C PHE A 164 3.88 -4.52 4.74
N LYS A 165 4.93 -4.62 5.57
CA LYS A 165 5.95 -5.68 5.46
C LYS A 165 5.36 -7.10 5.49
N ASP A 166 4.31 -7.31 6.27
CA ASP A 166 3.66 -8.62 6.41
C ASP A 166 2.72 -8.94 5.23
N TYR A 167 2.35 -7.94 4.42
CA TYR A 167 1.35 -8.06 3.35
C TYR A 167 1.90 -7.78 1.96
N ILE A 168 3.17 -7.36 1.83
CA ILE A 168 3.77 -6.94 0.55
C ILE A 168 3.69 -8.01 -0.55
N ASN A 169 3.56 -9.26 -0.14
CA ASN A 169 3.50 -10.46 -0.97
C ASN A 169 2.08 -11.04 -1.13
N GLU A 170 1.11 -10.52 -0.39
CA GLU A 170 -0.26 -11.02 -0.44
C GLU A 170 -0.98 -10.51 -1.70
N PRO A 171 -1.62 -11.39 -2.47
CA PRO A 171 -2.35 -10.97 -3.65
C PRO A 171 -3.61 -10.19 -3.26
N PHE A 172 -3.93 -9.15 -4.05
CA PHE A 172 -5.12 -8.35 -3.89
C PHE A 172 -5.80 -8.12 -5.23
N LYS A 173 -7.10 -8.46 -5.31
CA LYS A 173 -7.85 -8.46 -6.58
C LYS A 173 -7.06 -9.16 -7.69
N GLY A 174 -6.56 -10.35 -7.34
CA GLY A 174 -5.80 -11.26 -8.20
C GLY A 174 -4.48 -10.75 -8.76
N ARG A 175 -3.96 -9.65 -8.21
CA ARG A 175 -2.65 -9.09 -8.54
C ARG A 175 -1.72 -9.15 -7.35
N VAL A 176 -0.43 -9.31 -7.61
CA VAL A 176 0.65 -9.17 -6.61
C VAL A 176 1.29 -7.80 -6.79
N LEU A 177 1.63 -7.12 -5.69
CA LEU A 177 2.03 -5.71 -5.73
C LEU A 177 3.28 -5.49 -6.59
N LEU A 178 4.29 -6.34 -6.44
CA LEU A 178 5.52 -6.26 -7.22
C LEU A 178 5.25 -6.40 -8.73
N GLU A 179 4.40 -7.34 -9.12
CA GLU A 179 3.98 -7.52 -10.51
C GLU A 179 3.21 -6.29 -11.03
N HIS A 180 2.29 -5.77 -10.23
CA HIS A 180 1.47 -4.61 -10.60
C HIS A 180 2.31 -3.34 -10.83
N VAL A 181 3.35 -3.10 -10.02
CA VAL A 181 4.24 -1.94 -10.22
C VAL A 181 5.29 -2.15 -11.31
N CYS A 182 5.56 -3.39 -11.74
CA CYS A 182 6.50 -3.64 -12.84
C CYS A 182 6.06 -2.95 -14.14
N ILE A 183 4.75 -2.76 -14.33
CA ILE A 183 4.17 -2.01 -15.46
C ILE A 183 4.70 -0.57 -15.54
N SER A 184 5.18 0.00 -14.43
CA SER A 184 5.77 1.35 -14.41
C SER A 184 7.14 1.45 -15.06
N GLY A 185 7.89 0.35 -15.17
CA GLY A 185 9.29 0.35 -15.59
C GLY A 185 10.26 1.10 -14.65
N ARG A 186 9.78 1.61 -13.50
CA ARG A 186 10.57 2.45 -12.60
C ARG A 186 11.41 1.62 -11.62
N SER A 187 12.71 1.68 -11.84
CA SER A 187 13.70 0.89 -11.10
C SER A 187 13.74 1.19 -9.60
N ASP A 188 13.58 2.45 -9.23
CA ASP A 188 13.61 2.91 -7.86
C ASP A 188 12.47 2.34 -7.01
N ILE A 189 11.26 2.24 -7.60
CA ILE A 189 10.09 1.66 -6.93
C ILE A 189 10.27 0.17 -6.73
N ILE A 190 10.68 -0.52 -7.79
CA ILE A 190 10.82 -1.96 -7.81
C ILE A 190 11.91 -2.36 -6.80
N ASN A 191 13.06 -1.69 -6.82
CA ASN A 191 14.12 -1.92 -5.86
C ASN A 191 13.65 -1.66 -4.42
N GLY A 192 12.90 -0.59 -4.15
CA GLY A 192 12.43 -0.37 -2.78
C GLY A 192 11.35 -1.35 -2.31
N LEU A 193 10.54 -1.94 -3.20
CA LEU A 193 9.67 -3.06 -2.81
C LEU A 193 10.48 -4.31 -2.51
N LEU A 194 11.54 -4.58 -3.28
CA LEU A 194 12.46 -5.69 -3.00
C LEU A 194 13.19 -5.50 -1.67
N ASP A 195 13.65 -4.27 -1.37
CA ASP A 195 14.25 -3.92 -0.08
C ASP A 195 13.29 -4.14 1.10
N LEU A 196 11.98 -4.02 0.85
CA LEU A 196 10.91 -4.28 1.81
C LEU A 196 10.45 -5.75 1.86
N GLY A 197 11.12 -6.64 1.11
CA GLY A 197 10.86 -8.08 1.13
C GLY A 197 9.80 -8.56 0.14
N ALA A 198 9.47 -7.77 -0.89
CA ALA A 198 8.66 -8.24 -2.00
C ALA A 198 9.37 -9.39 -2.74
N LYS A 199 8.61 -10.41 -3.14
CA LYS A 199 9.14 -11.64 -3.73
C LYS A 199 8.85 -11.72 -5.22
N CYS A 200 9.90 -12.03 -6.00
CA CYS A 200 9.79 -12.25 -7.45
C CYS A 200 9.19 -13.61 -7.84
N ASN A 201 9.04 -14.54 -6.88
CA ASN A 201 8.57 -15.90 -7.12
C ASN A 201 7.09 -16.13 -6.81
N ILE A 202 6.29 -15.05 -6.77
CA ILE A 202 4.84 -15.13 -6.58
C ILE A 202 4.16 -14.74 -7.89
N ALA A 203 3.35 -15.65 -8.43
CA ALA A 203 2.53 -15.40 -9.59
C ALA A 203 1.22 -14.68 -9.20
N SER A 204 0.78 -13.72 -10.00
CA SER A 204 -0.50 -13.06 -9.88
C SER A 204 -1.65 -14.06 -10.11
N PRO A 205 -2.59 -14.24 -9.15
CA PRO A 205 -3.66 -15.22 -9.29
C PRO A 205 -4.61 -15.03 -10.46
N ASP A 206 -4.74 -13.82 -11.02
CA ASP A 206 -5.67 -13.55 -12.14
C ASP A 206 -5.15 -14.04 -13.49
N ASN A 207 -3.84 -14.02 -13.70
CA ASN A 207 -3.23 -14.26 -15.01
C ASN A 207 -2.05 -15.25 -14.98
N GLY A 208 -1.61 -15.70 -13.80
CA GLY A 208 -0.47 -16.60 -13.65
C GLY A 208 0.88 -15.93 -13.93
N ARG A 209 0.91 -14.60 -14.06
CA ARG A 209 2.13 -13.87 -14.42
C ARG A 209 3.01 -13.64 -13.20
N TYR A 210 4.30 -13.84 -13.39
CA TYR A 210 5.32 -13.38 -12.44
C TYR A 210 5.72 -11.94 -12.77
N PRO A 211 6.38 -11.21 -11.84
CA PRO A 211 6.91 -9.87 -12.13
C PRO A 211 7.76 -9.80 -13.42
N LEU A 212 8.46 -10.90 -13.77
CA LEU A 212 9.26 -10.97 -14.99
C LEU A 212 8.43 -10.90 -16.28
N HIS A 213 7.19 -11.41 -16.29
CA HIS A 213 6.27 -11.25 -17.43
C HIS A 213 5.93 -9.77 -17.63
N SER A 214 5.47 -9.10 -16.58
CA SER A 214 4.94 -7.75 -16.65
C SER A 214 6.02 -6.70 -16.89
N ILE A 215 7.23 -6.88 -16.33
CA ILE A 215 8.34 -5.94 -16.61
C ILE A 215 8.79 -6.02 -18.07
N ILE A 216 8.82 -7.22 -18.68
CA ILE A 216 9.17 -7.39 -20.10
C ILE A 216 8.07 -6.80 -21.00
N GLU A 217 6.79 -7.05 -20.69
CA GLU A 217 5.64 -6.49 -21.41
C GLU A 217 5.51 -4.96 -21.28
N SER A 218 6.14 -4.33 -20.29
CA SER A 218 6.07 -2.87 -20.10
C SER A 218 7.13 -2.08 -20.87
N THR A 219 8.07 -2.74 -21.54
CA THR A 219 9.21 -2.12 -22.24
C THR A 219 8.88 -1.30 -23.52
N ASP A 220 7.61 -0.99 -23.82
CA ASP A 220 7.11 -0.63 -25.19
C ASP A 220 7.37 0.80 -25.58
N LYS A 221 7.36 1.69 -24.59
CA LYS A 221 7.12 3.10 -24.92
C LYS A 221 8.39 3.94 -24.97
N ASN A 222 9.48 3.53 -24.31
CA ASN A 222 10.79 4.19 -24.31
C ASN A 222 11.81 3.29 -23.59
N TYR A 223 12.34 2.30 -24.30
CA TYR A 223 13.42 1.46 -23.79
C TYR A 223 14.66 2.30 -23.41
N ASN A 224 15.16 2.14 -22.19
CA ASN A 224 16.39 2.77 -21.69
C ASN A 224 17.22 1.80 -20.83
N GLU A 225 18.46 2.16 -20.51
CA GLU A 225 19.37 1.32 -19.70
C GLU A 225 18.80 0.98 -18.31
N GLU A 226 18.02 1.89 -17.73
CA GLU A 226 17.36 1.68 -16.44
C GLU A 226 16.36 0.52 -16.51
N SER A 227 15.59 0.41 -17.59
CA SER A 227 14.65 -0.69 -17.81
C SER A 227 15.37 -2.05 -17.82
N ILE A 228 16.55 -2.15 -18.45
CA ILE A 228 17.37 -3.38 -18.42
C ILE A 228 17.84 -3.69 -17.00
N ALA A 229 18.27 -2.67 -16.26
CA ALA A 229 18.76 -2.84 -14.90
C ALA A 229 17.68 -3.49 -14.02
N VAL A 230 16.41 -3.08 -14.17
CA VAL A 230 15.28 -3.70 -13.47
C VAL A 230 15.06 -5.14 -13.91
N ILE A 231 15.02 -5.41 -15.22
CA ILE A 231 14.83 -6.78 -15.72
C ILE A 231 15.94 -7.69 -15.17
N LYS A 232 17.18 -7.20 -15.10
CA LYS A 232 18.30 -7.92 -14.48
C LYS A 232 18.05 -8.23 -13.01
N VAL A 233 17.59 -7.26 -12.22
CA VAL A 233 17.27 -7.47 -10.80
C VAL A 233 16.18 -8.52 -10.65
N ILE A 234 15.03 -8.36 -11.31
CA ILE A 234 13.91 -9.31 -11.24
C ILE A 234 14.33 -10.71 -11.72
N TYR A 235 15.08 -10.80 -12.82
CA TYR A 235 15.61 -12.06 -13.34
C TYR A 235 16.57 -12.73 -12.36
N ASN A 236 17.46 -11.97 -11.72
CA ASN A 236 18.44 -12.53 -10.78
C ASN A 236 17.77 -13.04 -9.49
N GLU A 237 16.73 -12.35 -9.02
CA GLU A 237 15.94 -12.77 -7.85
C GLU A 237 15.15 -14.07 -8.12
N TYR A 238 14.62 -14.24 -9.34
CA TYR A 238 13.92 -15.48 -9.70
C TYR A 238 14.16 -15.93 -11.15
N PRO A 239 15.33 -16.53 -11.46
CA PRO A 239 15.70 -16.88 -12.84
C PRO A 239 14.88 -18.01 -13.45
N ALA A 240 14.08 -18.71 -12.65
CA ALA A 240 13.21 -19.79 -13.12
C ALA A 240 11.96 -19.26 -13.84
N ALA A 241 11.51 -18.04 -13.54
CA ALA A 241 10.33 -17.43 -14.17
C ALA A 241 10.43 -17.35 -15.69
N ILE A 242 11.65 -17.27 -16.25
CA ILE A 242 11.88 -17.19 -17.70
C ILE A 242 11.28 -18.38 -18.48
N GLN A 243 11.05 -19.51 -17.81
CA GLN A 243 10.47 -20.73 -18.39
C GLN A 243 9.01 -20.97 -18.01
N VAL A 244 8.46 -20.19 -17.08
CA VAL A 244 7.12 -20.45 -16.56
C VAL A 244 6.11 -19.72 -17.44
N ALA A 245 5.24 -20.50 -18.08
CA ALA A 245 4.11 -19.95 -18.81
C ALA A 245 3.07 -19.38 -17.84
N ASP A 246 2.48 -18.25 -18.21
CA ASP A 246 1.30 -17.71 -17.55
C ASP A 246 0.03 -18.48 -17.98
N TYR A 247 -1.16 -18.05 -17.55
CA TYR A 247 -2.41 -18.74 -17.89
C TYR A 247 -2.78 -18.67 -19.38
N SER A 248 -2.16 -17.78 -20.15
CA SER A 248 -2.30 -17.75 -21.61
C SER A 248 -1.36 -18.73 -22.32
N GLY A 249 -0.50 -19.44 -21.57
CA GLY A 249 0.55 -20.28 -22.14
C GLY A 249 1.82 -19.50 -22.51
N SER A 250 1.92 -18.23 -22.13
CA SER A 250 3.00 -17.34 -22.56
C SER A 250 4.12 -17.26 -21.52
N THR A 251 5.36 -17.56 -21.92
CA THR A 251 6.56 -17.28 -21.11
C THR A 251 6.89 -15.79 -21.15
N PRO A 252 7.69 -15.25 -20.22
CA PRO A 252 8.02 -13.83 -20.22
C PRO A 252 8.64 -13.33 -21.53
N LEU A 253 9.46 -14.15 -22.20
CA LEU A 253 10.11 -13.77 -23.46
C LEU A 253 9.12 -13.61 -24.62
N LEU A 254 7.94 -14.24 -24.58
CA LEU A 254 6.91 -14.07 -25.60
C LEU A 254 6.22 -12.69 -25.54
N TYR A 255 6.37 -11.97 -24.43
CA TYR A 255 5.89 -10.60 -24.28
C TYR A 255 6.92 -9.54 -24.72
N ALA A 256 8.13 -9.95 -25.10
CA ALA A 256 9.13 -9.03 -25.61
C ALA A 256 8.74 -8.50 -27.00
N TYR A 257 8.83 -7.19 -27.19
CA TYR A 257 8.62 -6.54 -28.48
C TYR A 257 9.62 -5.36 -28.65
N GLY A 258 9.52 -4.66 -29.78
CA GLY A 258 10.18 -3.35 -29.95
C GLY A 258 11.70 -3.40 -29.90
N ASP A 259 12.31 -2.38 -29.29
CA ASP A 259 13.77 -2.26 -29.20
C ASP A 259 14.40 -3.28 -28.25
N PHE A 260 13.66 -3.80 -27.27
CA PHE A 260 14.16 -4.81 -26.34
C PHE A 260 14.61 -6.10 -27.06
N LEU A 261 13.90 -6.52 -28.11
CA LEU A 261 14.26 -7.68 -28.94
C LEU A 261 15.64 -7.54 -29.62
N LYS A 262 16.11 -6.31 -29.84
CA LYS A 262 17.38 -6.03 -30.52
C LYS A 262 18.58 -6.07 -29.57
N THR A 263 18.33 -6.23 -28.27
CA THR A 263 19.35 -6.05 -27.23
C THR A 263 20.18 -7.31 -27.04
N GLU A 264 21.47 -7.14 -26.71
CA GLU A 264 22.34 -8.26 -26.31
C GLU A 264 21.82 -8.96 -25.05
N TYR A 265 21.11 -8.23 -24.19
CA TYR A 265 20.53 -8.81 -22.99
C TYR A 265 19.35 -9.74 -23.30
N PHE A 266 18.48 -9.38 -24.25
CA PHE A 266 17.43 -10.29 -24.73
C PHE A 266 18.03 -11.57 -25.33
N LYS A 267 19.04 -11.46 -26.19
CA LYS A 267 19.77 -12.64 -26.73
C LYS A 267 20.30 -13.54 -25.62
N LYS A 268 20.90 -12.95 -24.57
CA LYS A 268 21.38 -13.68 -23.39
C LYS A 268 20.25 -14.40 -22.65
N LEU A 269 19.10 -13.75 -22.47
CA LEU A 269 17.94 -14.37 -21.81
C LEU A 269 17.40 -15.56 -22.62
N THR A 270 17.34 -15.45 -23.95
CA THR A 270 16.92 -16.54 -24.84
C THR A 270 17.86 -17.73 -24.79
N LEU A 271 19.18 -17.50 -24.85
CA LEU A 271 20.18 -18.58 -24.71
C LEU A 271 20.05 -19.30 -23.36
N ASN A 272 19.94 -18.53 -22.27
CA ASN A 272 19.75 -19.09 -20.93
C ASN A 272 18.44 -19.89 -20.82
N ALA A 273 17.40 -19.48 -21.55
CA ALA A 273 16.14 -20.20 -21.61
C ALA A 273 16.35 -21.55 -22.34
N GLU A 274 16.89 -21.53 -23.55
CA GLU A 274 17.15 -22.74 -24.35
C GLU A 274 18.01 -23.77 -23.61
N GLU A 275 19.11 -23.34 -22.98
CA GLU A 275 19.98 -24.22 -22.19
C GLU A 275 19.23 -24.90 -21.04
N LYS A 276 18.33 -24.18 -20.36
CA LYS A 276 17.52 -24.76 -19.27
C LYS A 276 16.50 -25.77 -19.79
N SER A 277 15.88 -25.50 -20.93
CA SER A 277 14.95 -26.43 -21.59
C SER A 277 15.64 -27.72 -22.02
N LEU A 278 16.89 -27.65 -22.51
CA LEU A 278 17.67 -28.84 -22.85
C LEU A 278 18.04 -29.67 -21.62
N ARG A 279 18.33 -29.03 -20.47
CA ARG A 279 18.67 -29.73 -19.22
C ARG A 279 17.46 -30.40 -18.56
N SER A 280 16.24 -29.92 -18.75
CA SER A 280 15.03 -30.58 -18.22
C SER A 280 14.68 -31.85 -19.00
N ILE A 281 14.99 -31.90 -20.30
CA ILE A 281 14.81 -33.09 -21.16
C ILE A 281 15.84 -34.18 -20.83
N ASN A 282 17.05 -33.78 -20.43
CA ASN A 282 18.16 -34.70 -20.15
C ASN A 282 18.27 -35.21 -18.70
N LYS A 283 17.26 -34.96 -17.84
CA LYS A 283 17.21 -35.60 -16.51
C LYS A 283 16.74 -37.06 -16.66
N PRO A 284 17.54 -38.08 -16.32
CA PRO A 284 17.08 -39.46 -16.35
C PRO A 284 15.95 -39.63 -15.34
N SER A 285 14.85 -40.24 -15.77
CA SER A 285 13.71 -40.58 -14.93
C SER A 285 14.19 -41.49 -13.79
N SER A 286 14.23 -40.96 -12.57
CA SER A 286 14.52 -41.70 -11.33
C SER A 286 13.25 -42.33 -10.77
#